data_AF-A0A966FUH7-F1
#
_entry.id   AF-A0A966FUH7-F1
#
_cell.length_a   1.000
_cell.length_b   1.000
_cell.length_c   1.000
_cell.angle_alpha   90.00
_cell.angle_beta   90.00
_cell.angle_gamma   90.00
#
_symmetry.space_group_name_H-M   'P 1'
#
loop_
_entity.id
_entity.type
_entity.pdbx_description
1 polymer ?
#
loop_
_entity_poly.entity_id
_entity_poly.type
_entity_poly.pdbx_seq_one_letter_code
_entity_poly.pdbx_strand_id
1 'polypeptide(L)'
;MNTTEVSLADRRYAMFVTMVHTGALATLLLFATIIFDLPGFVDGLPIGLLLVALGVILNRKLRDDYVEQLWKAGTAAAFIAVIACSLVLPVAYGMLDDVLGGDTTWREFTIPVQLPAAVALTGFYIGFYWRMLAGGHEA
;
A
#
# COMPACT_ATOMS: atom_id res chain seq x y z
N MET A 1 25.57 8.57 -33.26
CA MET A 1 24.75 8.65 -32.04
C MET A 1 23.45 7.92 -32.32
N ASN A 2 23.32 6.68 -31.84
CA ASN A 2 22.13 5.87 -32.03
C ASN A 2 21.08 6.33 -31.03
N THR A 3 20.03 7.02 -31.49
CA THR A 3 18.83 7.24 -30.69
C THR A 3 18.16 5.90 -30.51
N THR A 4 18.30 5.29 -29.34
CA THR A 4 17.54 4.11 -28.95
C THR A 4 16.07 4.50 -28.94
N GLU A 5 15.30 4.04 -29.94
CA GLU A 5 13.85 4.14 -29.90
C GLU A 5 13.35 3.30 -28.73
N VAL A 6 13.09 3.96 -27.60
CA VAL A 6 12.47 3.31 -26.44
C VAL A 6 11.13 2.74 -26.88
N SER A 7 10.99 1.42 -26.82
CA SER A 7 9.77 0.70 -27.18
C SER A 7 8.57 1.26 -26.43
N LEU A 8 7.39 1.24 -27.07
CA LEU A 8 6.15 1.62 -26.40
C LEU A 8 5.88 0.77 -25.16
N ALA A 9 6.32 -0.49 -25.13
CA ALA A 9 6.20 -1.36 -23.97
C ALA A 9 7.06 -0.86 -22.81
N ASP A 10 8.33 -0.53 -23.06
CA ASP A 10 9.26 0.00 -22.06
C ASP A 10 8.75 1.31 -21.45
N ARG A 11 8.19 2.20 -22.29
CA ARG A 11 7.59 3.46 -21.79
C ARG A 11 6.41 3.22 -20.87
N ARG A 12 5.54 2.25 -21.20
CA ARG A 12 4.37 1.90 -20.38
C ARG A 12 4.78 1.26 -19.06
N TYR A 13 5.74 0.36 -19.11
CA TYR A 13 6.33 -0.26 -17.91
C TYR A 13 6.98 0.79 -17.01
N ALA A 14 7.83 1.66 -17.58
CA ALA A 14 8.47 2.75 -16.84
C ALA A 14 7.43 3.68 -16.20
N MET A 15 6.38 4.07 -16.94
CA MET A 15 5.29 4.89 -16.40
C MET A 15 4.57 4.20 -15.24
N PHE A 16 4.27 2.91 -15.37
CA PHE A 16 3.63 2.12 -14.33
C PHE A 16 4.50 2.07 -13.05
N VAL A 17 5.77 1.67 -13.20
CA VAL A 17 6.71 1.54 -12.08
C VAL A 17 6.93 2.89 -11.38
N THR A 18 7.08 3.97 -12.15
CA THR A 18 7.24 5.32 -11.61
C THR A 18 6.03 5.73 -10.77
N MET A 19 4.81 5.43 -11.25
CA MET A 19 3.58 5.73 -10.51
C MET A 19 3.45 4.88 -9.25
N VAL A 20 3.86 3.61 -9.28
CA VAL A 20 3.87 2.77 -8.09
C VAL A 20 4.81 3.34 -7.02
N HIS A 21 6.03 3.71 -7.40
CA HIS A 21 6.98 4.35 -6.46
C HIS A 21 6.49 5.70 -5.96
N THR A 22 5.83 6.48 -6.83
CA THR A 22 5.23 7.76 -6.45
C THR A 22 4.11 7.55 -5.42
N GLY A 23 3.26 6.54 -5.61
CA GLY A 23 2.26 6.16 -4.61
C GLY A 23 2.88 5.64 -3.31
N ALA A 24 4.01 4.91 -3.38
CA ALA A 24 4.73 4.45 -2.19
C ALA A 24 5.29 5.63 -1.39
N LEU A 25 5.90 6.60 -2.08
CA LEU A 25 6.39 7.84 -1.48
C LEU A 25 5.25 8.67 -0.90
N ALA A 26 4.11 8.76 -1.59
CA ALA A 26 2.91 9.40 -1.09
C ALA A 26 2.41 8.72 0.20
N THR A 27 2.43 7.39 0.26
CA THR A 27 2.07 6.63 1.46
C THR A 27 3.01 6.94 2.62
N LEU A 28 4.32 7.01 2.39
CA LEU A 28 5.29 7.41 3.42
C LEU A 28 5.07 8.85 3.89
N LEU A 29 4.75 9.76 2.96
CA LEU A 29 4.43 11.14 3.30
C LEU A 29 3.14 11.23 4.15
N LEU A 30 2.13 10.43 3.83
CA LEU A 30 0.91 10.32 4.63
C LEU A 30 1.23 9.87 6.06
N PHE A 31 2.07 8.85 6.22
CA PHE A 31 2.53 8.45 7.56
C PHE A 31 3.31 9.56 8.26
N ALA A 32 4.17 10.28 7.55
CA ALA A 32 4.90 11.42 8.11
C ALA A 32 3.96 12.53 8.58
N THR A 33 2.91 12.86 7.82
CA THR A 33 1.91 13.86 8.25
C THR A 33 1.21 13.48 9.54
N ILE A 34 0.87 12.19 9.69
CA ILE A 34 0.20 11.66 10.89
C ILE A 34 1.15 11.64 12.11
N ILE A 35 2.41 11.26 11.91
CA ILE A 35 3.38 11.08 13.00
C ILE A 35 3.92 12.43 13.50
N PHE A 36 4.17 13.37 12.60
CA PHE A 36 4.82 14.65 12.91
C PHE A 36 3.85 15.84 13.05
N ASP A 37 2.53 15.60 12.95
CA ASP A 37 1.49 16.63 13.04
C ASP A 37 1.78 17.84 12.13
N LEU A 38 2.01 17.54 10.85
CA LEU A 38 2.40 18.54 9.86
C LEU A 38 1.24 19.52 9.57
N PRO A 39 1.53 20.73 9.04
CA PRO A 39 0.48 21.70 8.76
C PRO A 39 -0.57 21.15 7.78
N GLY A 40 -1.86 21.44 8.01
CA GLY A 40 -2.98 20.85 7.26
C GLY A 40 -2.99 21.08 5.74
N PHE A 41 -2.18 21.99 5.19
CA PHE A 41 -1.99 22.10 3.73
C PHE A 41 -1.22 20.90 3.15
N VAL A 42 -0.38 20.25 3.97
CA VAL A 42 0.42 19.08 3.60
C VAL A 42 -0.44 17.81 3.61
N ASP A 43 -1.47 17.72 4.45
CA ASP A 43 -2.31 16.52 4.61
C ASP A 43 -3.04 16.11 3.33
N GLY A 44 -3.46 17.09 2.52
CA GLY A 44 -4.16 16.83 1.26
C GLY A 44 -3.25 16.35 0.13
N LEU A 45 -1.95 16.66 0.19
CA LEU A 45 -0.98 16.37 -0.88
C LEU A 45 -0.74 14.86 -1.06
N PRO A 46 -0.45 14.05 -0.02
CA PRO A 46 -0.31 12.60 -0.13
C PRO A 46 -1.54 11.94 -0.72
N ILE A 47 -2.73 12.40 -0.31
CA ILE A 47 -4.01 11.84 -0.77
C ILE A 47 -4.19 12.10 -2.26
N GLY A 48 -3.97 13.34 -2.71
CA GLY A 48 -4.02 13.68 -4.13
C GLY A 48 -3.01 12.88 -4.97
N LEU A 49 -1.78 12.73 -4.46
CA LEU A 49 -0.73 11.98 -5.14
C LEU A 49 -1.06 10.47 -5.24
N LEU A 50 -1.63 9.88 -4.19
CA LEU A 50 -2.12 8.51 -4.18
C LEU A 50 -3.24 8.30 -5.20
N LEU A 51 -4.21 9.22 -5.26
CA LEU A 51 -5.33 9.12 -6.20
C LEU A 51 -4.86 9.22 -7.66
N VAL A 52 -3.92 10.13 -7.95
CA VAL A 52 -3.32 10.25 -9.28
C VAL A 52 -2.54 8.99 -9.65
N ALA A 53 -1.67 8.51 -8.75
CA ALA A 53 -0.91 7.28 -8.97
C ALA A 53 -1.84 6.09 -9.23
N LEU A 54 -2.87 5.92 -8.40
CA LEU A 54 -3.88 4.86 -8.56
C LEU A 54 -4.62 4.99 -9.89
N GLY A 55 -5.06 6.19 -10.26
CA GLY A 55 -5.75 6.43 -11.53
C GLY A 55 -4.93 6.02 -12.74
N VAL A 56 -3.62 6.28 -12.72
CA VAL A 56 -2.72 5.83 -13.79
C VAL A 56 -2.53 4.32 -13.76
N ILE A 57 -2.26 3.73 -12.58
CA ILE A 57 -2.02 2.28 -12.40
C ILE A 57 -3.25 1.43 -12.79
N LEU A 58 -4.46 1.95 -12.60
CA LEU A 58 -5.70 1.28 -12.99
C LEU A 58 -5.89 1.21 -14.51
N ASN A 59 -5.14 1.99 -15.28
CA ASN A 59 -5.20 1.90 -16.73
C ASN A 59 -4.62 0.57 -17.22
N ARG A 60 -5.53 -0.36 -17.60
CA ARG A 60 -5.18 -1.69 -18.10
C ARG A 60 -4.19 -1.66 -19.28
N LYS A 61 -4.15 -0.58 -20.07
CA LYS A 61 -3.21 -0.47 -21.20
C LYS A 61 -1.74 -0.40 -20.77
N LEU A 62 -1.48 -0.10 -19.49
CA LEU A 62 -0.14 -0.04 -18.91
C LEU A 62 0.28 -1.35 -18.23
N ARG A 63 -0.66 -2.30 -18.07
CA ARG A 63 -0.43 -3.54 -17.34
C ARG A 63 -0.17 -4.68 -18.32
N ASP A 64 1.10 -5.05 -18.42
CA ASP A 64 1.49 -6.33 -19.00
C ASP A 64 1.27 -7.49 -18.00
N ASP A 65 1.42 -8.73 -18.44
CA ASP A 65 1.18 -9.93 -17.62
C ASP A 65 2.03 -9.92 -16.34
N TYR A 66 3.30 -9.51 -16.43
CA TYR A 66 4.18 -9.35 -15.27
C TYR A 66 3.63 -8.33 -14.28
N VAL A 67 3.30 -7.14 -14.77
CA VAL A 67 2.77 -6.03 -13.98
C VAL A 67 1.44 -6.41 -13.32
N GLU A 68 0.60 -7.17 -14.03
CA GLU A 68 -0.65 -7.69 -13.49
C GLU A 68 -0.42 -8.68 -12.34
N GLN A 69 0.60 -9.54 -12.42
CA GLN A 69 0.97 -10.41 -11.31
C GLN A 69 1.46 -9.61 -10.09
N LEU A 70 2.28 -8.57 -10.29
CA LEU A 70 2.74 -7.69 -9.21
C LEU A 70 1.57 -6.97 -8.53
N TRP A 71 0.65 -6.43 -9.33
CA TRP A 71 -0.57 -5.81 -8.83
C TRP A 71 -1.42 -6.80 -8.01
N LYS A 72 -1.65 -8.01 -8.53
CA LYS A 72 -2.40 -9.07 -7.82
C LYS A 72 -1.76 -9.40 -6.49
N ALA A 73 -0.44 -9.59 -6.45
CA ALA A 73 0.30 -9.87 -5.22
C ALA A 73 0.13 -8.75 -4.18
N GLY A 74 0.29 -7.49 -4.60
CA GLY A 74 0.04 -6.33 -3.72
C GLY A 74 -1.39 -6.30 -3.20
N THR A 75 -2.39 -6.40 -4.08
CA THR A 75 -3.81 -6.37 -3.66
C THR A 75 -4.19 -7.53 -2.73
N ALA A 76 -3.65 -8.73 -2.94
CA ALA A 76 -3.88 -9.87 -2.06
C ALA A 76 -3.27 -9.63 -0.68
N ALA A 77 -2.04 -9.12 -0.60
CA ALA A 77 -1.39 -8.78 0.66
C ALA A 77 -2.14 -7.65 1.40
N ALA A 78 -2.61 -6.64 0.69
CA ALA A 78 -3.45 -5.57 1.24
C ALA A 78 -4.74 -6.12 1.87
N PHE A 79 -5.42 -7.03 1.17
CA PHE A 79 -6.64 -7.66 1.64
C PHE A 79 -6.40 -8.51 2.90
N ILE A 80 -5.33 -9.31 2.91
CA ILE A 80 -4.91 -10.07 4.10
C ILE A 80 -4.63 -9.13 5.27
N ALA A 81 -3.94 -8.01 5.03
CA ALA A 81 -3.64 -7.03 6.07
C ALA A 81 -4.91 -6.39 6.66
N VAL A 82 -5.90 -6.08 5.82
CA VAL A 82 -7.22 -5.57 6.27
C VAL A 82 -7.96 -6.62 7.09
N ILE A 83 -7.99 -7.88 6.67
CA ILE A 83 -8.60 -8.98 7.43
C ILE A 83 -7.90 -9.13 8.78
N ALA A 84 -6.57 -9.14 8.80
CA ALA A 84 -5.79 -9.25 10.02
C ALA A 84 -6.09 -8.09 10.98
N CYS A 85 -6.14 -6.87 10.47
CA CYS A 85 -6.43 -5.67 11.26
C CYS A 85 -7.87 -5.59 11.77
N SER A 86 -8.85 -5.96 10.93
CA SER A 86 -10.27 -5.73 11.23
C SER A 86 -10.95 -6.91 11.92
N LEU A 87 -10.43 -8.13 11.76
CA LEU A 87 -11.04 -9.34 12.30
C LEU A 87 -10.11 -10.06 13.29
N VAL A 88 -8.86 -10.31 12.91
CA VAL A 88 -7.95 -11.15 13.73
C VAL A 88 -7.47 -10.41 14.97
N LEU A 89 -7.01 -9.15 14.80
CA LEU A 89 -6.51 -8.32 15.91
C LEU A 89 -7.57 -8.11 17.00
N PRO A 90 -8.82 -7.69 16.70
CA PRO A 90 -9.87 -7.54 17.70
C PRO A 90 -10.18 -8.83 18.47
N VAL A 91 -10.24 -9.96 17.77
CA VAL A 91 -10.49 -11.27 18.41
C VAL A 91 -9.32 -11.67 19.31
N ALA A 92 -8.08 -11.53 18.82
CA ALA A 92 -6.89 -11.86 19.60
C ALA A 92 -6.79 -11.01 20.88
N TYR A 93 -7.09 -9.71 20.79
CA TYR A 93 -7.13 -8.83 21.97
C TYR A 93 -8.23 -9.24 22.96
N GLY A 94 -9.44 -9.58 22.49
CA GLY A 94 -10.51 -10.06 23.36
C GLY A 94 -10.12 -11.34 24.12
N MET A 95 -9.48 -12.30 23.45
CA MET A 95 -9.03 -13.54 24.09
C MET A 95 -7.89 -13.32 25.10
N LEU A 96 -6.98 -12.38 24.83
CA LEU A 96 -5.89 -12.02 25.74
C LEU A 96 -6.40 -11.31 26.99
N ASP A 97 -7.40 -10.44 26.85
CA ASP A 97 -8.02 -9.71 27.98
C ASP A 97 -8.77 -10.66 28.93
N ASP A 98 -9.48 -11.65 28.37
CA ASP A 98 -10.14 -12.72 29.15
C ASP A 98 -9.13 -13.57 29.95
N VAL A 99 -7.91 -13.76 29.43
CA VAL A 99 -6.84 -14.53 30.10
C VAL A 99 -6.08 -13.70 31.14
N LEU A 100 -5.93 -12.39 30.92
CA LEU A 100 -5.14 -11.49 31.77
C LEU A 100 -5.93 -10.82 32.90
N GLY A 101 -7.24 -11.10 33.01
CA GLY A 101 -8.06 -10.65 34.14
C GLY A 101 -8.82 -9.34 33.91
N GLY A 102 -9.22 -9.05 32.67
CA GLY A 102 -10.42 -8.27 32.34
C GLY A 102 -10.51 -6.81 32.79
N ASP A 103 -9.37 -6.17 33.11
CA ASP A 103 -9.35 -4.78 33.62
C ASP A 103 -8.44 -3.87 32.78
N THR A 104 -8.25 -4.20 31.50
CA THR A 104 -7.28 -3.50 30.67
C THR A 104 -7.92 -2.53 29.65
N THR A 105 -7.47 -1.28 29.74
CA THR A 105 -7.82 -0.05 28.97
C THR A 105 -7.92 -0.17 27.44
N TRP A 106 -7.58 -1.31 26.82
CA TRP A 106 -7.58 -1.48 25.36
C TRP A 106 -8.98 -1.59 24.76
N ARG A 107 -10.01 -1.91 25.57
CA ARG A 107 -11.41 -1.96 25.12
C ARG A 107 -11.95 -0.59 24.69
N GLU A 108 -11.36 0.50 25.20
CA GLU A 108 -11.65 1.87 24.80
C GLU A 108 -10.79 2.35 23.61
N PHE A 109 -9.82 1.54 23.18
CA PHE A 109 -8.99 1.82 22.01
C PHE A 109 -9.83 1.61 20.75
N THR A 110 -10.68 2.60 20.47
CA THR A 110 -11.41 2.70 19.22
C THR A 110 -10.37 2.70 18.12
N ILE A 111 -10.33 1.63 17.30
CA ILE A 111 -9.43 1.57 16.16
C ILE A 111 -9.70 2.82 15.31
N PRO A 112 -8.73 3.75 15.19
CA PRO A 112 -8.97 4.95 14.42
C PRO A 112 -9.31 4.55 12.99
N VAL A 113 -10.30 5.20 12.39
CA VAL A 113 -10.80 4.87 11.04
C VAL A 113 -9.67 4.86 9.99
N GLN A 114 -8.58 5.59 10.24
CA GLN A 114 -7.42 5.60 9.34
C GLN A 114 -6.51 4.36 9.48
N LEU A 115 -6.59 3.58 10.57
CA LEU A 115 -5.69 2.45 10.83
C LEU A 115 -5.84 1.32 9.81
N PRO A 116 -7.06 0.83 9.47
CA PRO A 116 -7.20 -0.22 8.47
C PRO A 116 -6.73 0.22 7.08
N ALA A 117 -6.94 1.50 6.73
CA ALA A 117 -6.47 2.06 5.46
C ALA A 117 -4.94 2.12 5.38
N ALA A 118 -4.29 2.57 6.46
CA ALA A 118 -2.84 2.55 6.59
C ALA A 118 -2.26 1.14 6.49
N VAL A 119 -2.87 0.17 7.19
CA VAL A 119 -2.44 -1.24 7.17
C VAL A 119 -2.64 -1.85 5.77
N ALA A 120 -3.73 -1.51 5.08
CA ALA A 120 -3.98 -1.94 3.71
C ALA A 120 -2.90 -1.42 2.74
N LEU A 121 -2.56 -0.13 2.81
CA LEU A 121 -1.52 0.49 1.98
C LEU A 121 -0.16 -0.15 2.24
N THR A 122 0.20 -0.34 3.50
CA THR A 122 1.45 -1.01 3.87
C THR A 122 1.48 -2.46 3.35
N GLY A 123 0.39 -3.21 3.55
CA GLY A 123 0.25 -4.57 3.02
C GLY A 123 0.37 -4.62 1.49
N PHE A 124 -0.25 -3.66 0.78
CA PHE A 124 -0.14 -3.54 -0.67
C PHE A 124 1.31 -3.41 -1.12
N TYR A 125 2.04 -2.43 -0.59
CA TYR A 125 3.41 -2.15 -1.02
C TYR A 125 4.38 -3.26 -0.60
N ILE A 126 4.21 -3.87 0.58
CA ILE A 126 5.00 -5.04 0.98
C ILE A 126 4.80 -6.19 0.01
N GLY A 127 3.56 -6.57 -0.30
CA GLY A 127 3.28 -7.67 -1.23
C GLY A 127 3.78 -7.37 -2.65
N PHE A 128 3.62 -6.13 -3.10
CA PHE A 128 4.10 -5.67 -4.40
C PHE A 128 5.63 -5.79 -4.49
N TYR A 129 6.37 -5.18 -3.56
CA TYR A 129 7.84 -5.19 -3.60
C TYR A 129 8.41 -6.57 -3.32
N TRP A 130 7.78 -7.37 -2.46
CA TRP A 130 8.16 -8.76 -2.25
C TRP A 130 8.07 -9.56 -3.55
N ARG A 131 6.96 -9.44 -4.30
CA ARG A 131 6.81 -10.10 -5.60
C ARG A 131 7.78 -9.56 -6.65
N MET A 132 8.05 -8.25 -6.63
CA MET A 132 9.03 -7.63 -7.52
C MET A 132 10.45 -8.18 -7.27
N LEU A 133 10.85 -8.32 -6.00
CA LEU A 133 12.14 -8.90 -5.61
C LEU A 133 12.21 -10.41 -5.90
N ALA A 134 11.13 -11.15 -5.62
CA ALA A 134 11.06 -12.59 -5.85
C ALA A 134 10.97 -12.97 -7.33
N GLY A 135 10.40 -12.09 -8.18
CA GLY A 135 10.29 -12.29 -9.62
C GLY A 135 11.48 -11.79 -10.43
N GLY A 136 12.53 -11.28 -9.79
CA GLY A 136 13.70 -10.67 -10.43
C GLY A 136 14.72 -11.64 -11.03
N HIS A 137 14.32 -12.84 -11.48
CA HIS A 137 15.24 -13.83 -12.06
C HIS A 137 14.69 -14.64 -13.25
N GLU A 138 13.47 -14.37 -13.72
CA GLU A 138 12.87 -15.12 -14.85
C GLU A 138 12.51 -14.22 -16.05
N ALA A 139 13.36 -13.24 -16.35
CA ALA A 139 13.30 -12.47 -17.60
C ALA A 139 14.69 -12.31 -18.21
#